data_AF-A0A3M2EQ01-F1
#
_entry.id   AF-A0A3M2EQ01-F1
#
_cell.length_a   1.000
_cell.length_b   1.000
_cell.length_c   1.000
_cell.angle_alpha   90.00
_cell.angle_beta   90.00
_cell.angle_gamma   90.00
#
_symmetry.space_group_name_H-M   'P 1'
#
loop_
_entity.id
_entity.type
_entity.pdbx_description
1 polymer ?
#
loop_
_entity_poly.entity_id
_entity_poly.type
_entity_poly.pdbx_seq_one_letter_code
_entity_poly.pdbx_strand_id
1 'polypeptide(L)' 'FWPGANVGIGRDHTLFALTGGRVAFRKGIRGRNFVSVLPAGEAAE' A
#
# COMPACT_ATOMS: atom_id res chain seq x y z
N PHE A 1 -3.09 5.02 -9.10
CA PHE A 1 -2.73 4.62 -7.72
C PHE A 1 -1.25 4.27 -7.71
N TRP A 2 -0.53 4.59 -6.64
CA TRP A 2 0.91 4.42 -6.54
C TRP A 2 1.25 3.43 -5.41
N PRO A 3 2.29 2.61 -5.55
CA PRO A 3 2.72 1.71 -4.49
C PRO A 3 3.21 2.53 -3.28
N GLY A 4 2.65 2.22 -2.11
CA GLY A 4 3.08 2.70 -0.81
C GLY A 4 3.86 1.61 -0.06
N ALA A 5 3.85 1.67 1.27
CA ALA A 5 4.50 0.66 2.10
C ALA A 5 3.91 -0.74 1.87
N ASN A 6 4.76 -1.76 1.80
CA ASN A 6 4.41 -3.17 1.64
C ASN A 6 3.58 -3.51 0.37
N VAL A 7 3.71 -2.70 -0.67
CA VAL A 7 3.05 -2.91 -1.97
C VAL A 7 4.09 -2.86 -3.08
N GLY A 8 4.12 -3.90 -3.92
CA GLY A 8 4.92 -3.98 -5.14
C GLY A 8 4.13 -3.54 -6.37
N ILE A 9 4.83 -3.31 -7.48
CA ILE A 9 4.24 -3.00 -8.79
C ILE A 9 4.77 -3.96 -9.85
N GLY A 10 3.86 -4.59 -10.59
CA GLY A 10 4.17 -5.46 -11.72
C GLY A 10 4.56 -4.67 -12.98
N ARG A 11 5.03 -5.39 -14.00
CA ARG A 11 5.40 -4.80 -15.31
C ARG A 11 4.23 -4.10 -16.00
N ASP A 12 3.02 -4.61 -15.78
CA ASP A 12 1.75 -4.10 -16.27
C ASP A 12 1.14 -3.03 -15.33
N HIS A 13 1.89 -2.55 -14.34
CA HIS A 13 1.46 -1.63 -13.30
C HIS A 13 0.44 -2.20 -12.31
N THR A 14 0.23 -3.51 -12.29
CA THR A 14 -0.62 -4.16 -11.30
C THR A 14 0.03 -4.08 -9.91
N LEU A 15 -0.72 -3.61 -8.91
CA LEU A 15 -0.24 -3.55 -7.53
C LEU A 15 -0.49 -4.88 -6.82
N PHE A 16 0.50 -5.38 -6.08
CA PHE A 16 0.39 -6.61 -5.29
C PHE A 16 0.96 -6.42 -3.88
N ALA A 17 0.40 -7.15 -2.91
CA ALA A 17 0.85 -7.07 -1.53
C ALA A 17 2.17 -7.84 -1.36
N LEU A 18 3.14 -7.22 -0.68
CA LEU A 18 4.40 -7.87 -0.29
C LEU A 18 4.30 -8.56 1.07
N THR A 19 3.35 -8.13 1.90
CA THR A 19 3.10 -8.69 3.24
C THR A 19 1.60 -8.89 3.46
N GLY A 20 1.24 -9.80 4.36
CA GLY A 20 -0.14 -9.94 4.84
C GLY A 20 -0.53 -8.77 5.74
N GLY A 21 -1.78 -8.31 5.66
CA GLY A 21 -2.24 -7.16 6.44
C GLY A 21 -3.52 -6.52 5.90
N ARG A 22 -3.78 -5.29 6.34
CA ARG A 22 -4.93 -4.47 5.90
C ARG A 22 -4.50 -3.48 4.84
N VAL A 23 -5.29 -3.34 3.77
CA VAL A 23 -5.03 -2.35 2.73
C VAL A 23 -5.48 -0.97 3.21
N ALA A 24 -4.59 0.02 3.10
CA ALA A 24 -4.84 1.41 3.43
C ALA A 24 -4.63 2.30 2.19
N PHE A 25 -5.53 3.26 2.01
CA PHE A 25 -5.47 4.24 0.94
C PHE A 25 -5.15 5.60 1.55
N ARG A 26 -4.14 6.28 0.99
CA ARG A 26 -3.82 7.66 1.39
C ARG A 26 -3.79 8.59 0.18
N LYS A 27 -4.34 9.79 0.36
CA LYS A 27 -4.17 10.88 -0.60
C LYS A 27 -2.82 11.54 -0.34
N GLY A 28 -1.94 11.50 -1.32
CA GLY A 28 -0.69 12.23 -1.32
C GLY A 28 -0.82 13.62 -1.96
N ILE A 29 0.30 14.33 -1.99
CA ILE A 29 0.39 15.68 -2.56
C ILE A 29 0.25 15.59 -4.09
N ARG A 30 -0.31 16.63 -4.72
CA ARG A 30 -0.54 16.74 -6.18
C ARG A 30 -1.48 15.66 -6.75
N GLY A 31 -2.51 15.27 -6.00
CA GLY A 31 -3.57 14.38 -6.49
C GLY A 31 -3.16 12.91 -6.65
N ARG A 32 -2.01 12.51 -6.10
CA ARG A 32 -1.56 11.11 -6.17
C ARG A 32 -2.20 10.29 -5.06
N ASN A 33 -2.90 9.22 -5.41
CA ASN A 33 -3.41 8.24 -4.44
C ASN A 33 -2.40 7.11 -4.25
N PHE A 34 -1.99 6.84 -3.01
CA PHE A 34 -1.07 5.76 -2.66
C PHE A 34 -1.82 4.62 -1.96
N VAL A 35 -1.39 3.40 -2.24
CA VAL A 35 -1.94 2.16 -1.65
C VAL A 35 -0.83 1.50 -0.85
N SER A 36 -1.06 1.26 0.44
CA SER A 36 -0.12 0.57 1.31
C SER A 36 -0.80 -0.58 2.04
N VAL A 37 -0.02 -1.57 2.47
CA VAL A 37 -0.51 -2.65 3.34
C VAL A 37 0.05 -2.44 4.74
N LEU A 38 -0.84 -2.28 5.72
CA LEU A 38 -0.52 -2.22 7.14
C LEU A 38 -0.40 -3.65 7.68
N PRO A 39 0.78 -4.08 8.17
CA PRO A 39 0.96 -5.42 8.72
C PRO A 39 -0.02 -5.68 9.86
N ALA A 40 -0.60 -6.88 9.90
CA ALA A 40 -1.56 -7.24 10.94
C ALA A 40 -0.95 -7.34 12.37
N GLY A 41 0.38 -7.22 12.49
CA GLY A 41 1.11 -7.32 13.76
C GLY A 41 1.40 -5.99 14.46
N GLU A 42 1.00 -4.84 13.90
CA GLU A 42 1.31 -3.53 14.49
C GLU A 42 0.02 -2.71 14.67
N ALA A 43 -0.98 -3.32 15.30
CA ALA A 43 -2.08 -2.60 15.92
C ALA A 43 -1.82 -2.57 17.43
N ALA A 44 -1.24 -1.45 17.88
CA ALA A 44 -1.18 -0.93 19.25
C ALA A 44 -1.32 -1.95 20.40
N GLU A 45 -0.18 -2.26 21.05
CA GLU A 45 -0.15 -2.37 22.51
C GLU A 45 -0.02 -0.96 23.11
#